data_AF-A0ABD0NKX6-F1
#
_entry.id   AF-A0ABD0NKX6-F1
#
_cell.length_a   1.000
_cell.length_b   1.000
_cell.length_c   1.000
_cell.angle_alpha   90.00
_cell.angle_beta   90.00
_cell.angle_gamma   90.00
#
_symmetry.space_group_name_H-M   'P 1'
#
loop_
_entity.id
_entity.type
_entity.pdbx_description
1 polymer ?
#
loop_
_entity_poly.entity_id
_entity_poly.type
_entity_poly.pdbx_seq_one_letter_code
_entity_poly.pdbx_strand_id
1 'polypeptide(L)' 'MNGFSTEEDSHDGPPAPPFFGQSCCLIEDGERCGRSAGNASFSKRIQKSISQRKLKLDIDKS' A
#
# COMPACT_ATOMS: atom_id res chain seq x y z
N MET A 1 0.74 -6.14 45.21
CA MET A 1 -0.31 -5.89 44.20
C MET A 1 0.34 -5.32 42.95
N ASN A 2 0.00 -5.86 41.79
CA ASN A 2 0.31 -5.36 40.45
C ASN A 2 -0.71 -4.27 40.09
N GLY A 3 -0.26 -3.01 40.03
CA GLY A 3 -1.05 -1.88 39.54
C GLY A 3 -0.38 -1.31 38.30
N PHE A 4 -0.49 -1.99 37.16
CA PHE A 4 -0.23 -1.36 35.88
C PHE A 4 -1.52 -0.65 35.48
N SER A 5 -1.54 0.67 35.62
CA SER A 5 -2.67 1.52 35.24
C SER A 5 -3.05 1.24 33.80
N THR A 6 -4.30 0.83 33.59
CA THR A 6 -4.97 0.93 32.29
C THR A 6 -5.38 2.38 32.14
N GLU A 7 -4.52 3.19 31.54
CA GLU A 7 -4.93 4.44 30.91
C GLU A 7 -5.07 4.17 29.41
N GLU A 8 -6.32 4.11 28.96
CA GLU A 8 -6.63 4.38 27.57
C GLU A 8 -6.25 5.84 27.25
N ASP A 9 -5.89 6.06 26.00
CA ASP A 9 -5.99 7.35 25.33
C ASP A 9 -4.93 8.41 25.67
N SER A 10 -3.77 8.29 25.03
CA SER A 10 -2.93 9.42 24.61
C SER A 10 -1.98 8.97 23.51
N HIS A 11 -2.54 8.67 22.33
CA HIS A 11 -1.77 8.68 21.09
C HIS A 11 -1.48 10.15 20.72
N ASP A 12 -0.66 10.83 21.52
CA ASP A 12 -0.19 12.21 21.31
C ASP A 12 0.92 12.22 20.24
N GLY A 13 0.46 12.01 19.02
CA GLY A 13 1.19 12.18 17.78
C GLY A 13 0.14 12.10 16.69
N PRO A 14 0.18 12.93 15.63
CA PRO A 14 -0.76 12.77 14.52
C PRO A 14 -0.71 11.29 14.13
N PRO A 15 -1.85 10.60 13.92
CA PRO A 15 -1.79 9.25 13.37
C PRO A 15 -0.90 9.39 12.13
N ALA A 16 0.23 8.68 12.10
CA ALA A 16 1.09 8.64 10.92
C ALA A 16 0.12 8.58 9.74
N PRO A 17 0.17 9.57 8.80
CA PRO A 17 -0.93 9.85 7.91
C PRO A 17 -1.38 8.50 7.41
N PRO A 18 -2.65 8.15 7.65
CA PRO A 18 -3.15 6.80 7.51
C PRO A 18 -2.50 6.16 6.30
N PHE A 19 -2.15 4.89 6.39
CA PHE A 19 -1.61 4.10 5.29
C PHE A 19 -2.49 4.14 3.99
N PHE A 20 -3.45 5.05 3.85
CA PHE A 20 -4.15 5.63 2.69
C PHE A 20 -3.28 6.02 1.47
N GLY A 21 -2.02 5.62 1.40
CA GLY A 21 -1.19 5.72 0.20
C GLY A 21 -0.45 4.42 -0.16
N GLN A 22 -0.51 3.39 0.69
CA GLN A 22 0.11 2.09 0.41
C GLN A 22 -0.92 1.10 -0.11
N SER A 23 -1.75 1.52 -1.06
CA SER A 23 -2.56 0.60 -1.87
C SER A 23 -1.79 0.25 -3.14
N CYS A 24 -2.09 -0.90 -3.72
CA CYS A 24 -1.46 -1.32 -4.95
C CYS A 24 -1.77 -0.32 -6.08
N CYS A 25 -0.74 0.10 -6.80
CA CYS A 25 -0.85 1.04 -7.92
C CYS A 25 -1.07 0.34 -9.27
N LEU A 26 -1.35 -0.97 -9.28
CA LEU A 26 -1.55 -1.75 -10.50
C LEU A 26 -3.02 -1.96 -10.81
N ILE A 27 -3.35 -1.94 -12.09
CA ILE A 27 -4.68 -2.23 -12.64
C ILE A 27 -4.54 -3.51 -13.48
N GLU A 28 -5.33 -4.54 -13.17
CA GLU A 28 -5.37 -5.79 -13.94
C GLU A 28 -6.70 -5.88 -14.69
N ASP A 29 -6.64 -6.01 -16.01
CA ASP A 29 -7.82 -6.10 -16.90
C ASP A 29 -8.87 -4.97 -16.70
N GLY A 30 -8.43 -3.80 -16.21
CA GLY A 30 -9.30 -2.65 -15.93
C GLY A 30 -9.77 -2.53 -14.48
N GLU A 31 -9.46 -3.51 -13.61
CA GLU A 31 -9.77 -3.46 -12.18
C GLU A 31 -8.58 -2.97 -11.37
N ARG A 32 -8.78 -1.93 -10.55
CA ARG A 32 -7.75 -1.39 -9.67
C ARG A 32 -7.52 -2.32 -8.49
N CYS A 33 -6.27 -2.72 -8.27
CA CYS A 33 -5.93 -3.59 -7.17
C CYS A 33 -6.11 -2.88 -5.82
N GLY A 34 -7.10 -3.31 -5.03
CA GLY A 34 -7.39 -2.78 -3.69
C GLY A 34 -6.50 -3.35 -2.57
N ARG A 35 -5.50 -4.18 -2.89
CA ARG A 35 -4.61 -4.78 -1.88
C ARG A 35 -3.65 -3.74 -1.32
N SER A 36 -3.26 -3.91 -0.06
CA SER A 36 -2.17 -3.13 0.54
C SER A 36 -0.85 -3.44 -0.17
N ALA A 37 -0.14 -2.40 -0.64
CA ALA A 37 1.18 -2.50 -1.24
C ALA A 37 2.23 -2.99 -0.23
N GLY A 38 2.20 -2.52 1.02
CA GLY A 38 3.20 -2.86 2.03
C GLY A 38 4.61 -2.54 1.53
N ASN A 39 5.47 -3.55 1.40
CA ASN A 39 6.82 -3.42 0.84
C ASN A 39 6.89 -3.61 -0.69
N ALA A 40 5.80 -3.99 -1.34
CA ALA A 40 5.75 -4.13 -2.79
C ALA A 40 5.83 -2.74 -3.45
N SER A 41 6.77 -2.59 -4.38
CA SER A 41 6.96 -1.33 -5.10
C SER A 41 7.01 -1.56 -6.60
N PHE A 42 6.44 -0.63 -7.34
CA PHE A 42 6.53 -0.62 -8.79
C PHE A 42 7.78 0.13 -9.23
N SER A 43 8.65 -0.54 -9.98
CA SER A 43 9.89 0.05 -10.51
C SER A 43 9.96 -0.10 -12.02
N LYS A 44 10.86 0.66 -12.66
CA LYS A 44 11.13 0.54 -14.11
C LYS A 44 11.50 -0.88 -14.53
N ARG A 45 12.07 -1.69 -13.63
CA ARG A 45 12.35 -3.11 -13.87
C ARG A 45 11.05 -3.90 -14.05
N ILE A 46 10.09 -3.70 -13.15
CA ILE A 46 8.76 -4.36 -13.21
C ILE A 46 8.01 -3.92 -14.47
N GLN A 47 8.04 -2.63 -14.80
CA GLN A 47 7.45 -2.11 -16.04
C GLN A 47 7.98 -2.84 -17.29
N LYS A 48 9.31 -3.01 -17.39
CA LYS A 48 9.91 -3.76 -18.51
C LYS A 48 9.49 -5.23 -18.52
N SER A 49 9.42 -5.87 -17.35
CA SER A 49 8.98 -7.26 -17.25
C SER A 49 7.53 -7.45 -17.70
N ILE A 50 6.64 -6.52 -17.37
CA ILE A 50 5.24 -6.51 -17.84
C ILE A 50 5.19 -6.42 -19.36
N SER A 51 5.91 -5.47 -19.96
CA SER A 51 5.94 -5.30 -21.42
C SER A 51 6.54 -6.51 -22.13
N GLN A 52 7.62 -7.10 -21.60
CA GLN A 52 8.25 -8.29 -22.19
C GLN A 52 7.33 -9.52 -22.13
N ARG A 53 6.61 -9.71 -21.02
CA ARG A 53 5.68 -10.83 -20.84
C ARG A 53 4.30 -10.56 -21.44
N LYS A 54 4.05 -9.36 -21.97
CA LYS A 54 2.75 -8.90 -22.49
C LYS A 54 1.62 -9.10 -21.48
N LEU A 55 1.89 -8.84 -20.20
CA LEU A 55 0.87 -8.90 -19.16
C LEU A 55 -0.07 -7.69 -19.30
N LYS A 56 -1.37 -7.91 -19.07
CA LYS A 56 -2.39 -6.86 -19.07
C LYS A 56 -2.44 -6.11 -17.73
N LEU A 57 -1.30 -5.52 -17.35
CA LEU A 57 -1.17 -4.74 -16.13
C LEU A 57 -0.87 -3.28 -16.49
N ASP A 58 -1.67 -2.36 -15.97
CA ASP A 58 -1.49 -0.91 -16.12
C ASP A 58 -1.15 -0.25 -14.77
N ILE A 59 -0.69 1.00 -14.79
CA ILE A 59 -0.31 1.74 -13.59
C ILE A 59 -1.36 2.82 -13.36
N ASP A 60 -2.00 2.77 -12.20
CA ASP A 60 -2.87 3.83 -11.77
C ASP A 60 -2.06 5.08 -11.39
N LYS A 61 -2.30 6.20 -12.09
CA LYS A 61 -1.61 7.49 -11.90
C LYS A 61 -2.39 8.49 -11.02
N SER A 62 -3.29 8.01 -10.16
CA SER A 62 -4.04 8.88 -9.23
C SER A 62 -3.14 9.55 -8.19
#